data_AF-A0A2U2N5B5-F1
#
_entry.id   AF-A0A2U2N5B5-F1
#
_cell.length_a   1.000
_cell.length_b   1.000
_cell.length_c   1.000
_cell.angle_alpha   90.00
_cell.angle_beta   90.00
_cell.angle_gamma   90.00
#
_symmetry.space_group_name_H-M   'P 1'
#
loop_
_entity.id
_entity.type
_entity.pdbx_description
1 polymer ?
#
loop_
_entity_poly.entity_id
_entity_poly.type
_entity_poly.pdbx_seq_one_letter_code
_entity_poly.pdbx_strand_id
1 'polypeptide(L)'
;MSKSKWTEDKIKWLRSARRNILPEYRRLMDSGCLRLECAGRDDVCIVFLGENLAHLLGFAYVNEKRARIARRFPDDLHSGAVAANRIEFADKGKPGYTPQKGHDDAAKKNAIAQSVFSGIDSLDINGYVVESAKSAVVLFTGKVTWSLGLAKEKDANDVWTGRYVPASLVDDSILSSAICKAGTKPSAIIRVSWI
;
A
#
# COMPACT_ATOMS: atom_id res chain seq x y z
N MET A 1 -21.86 -12.53 -12.50
CA MET A 1 -20.44 -12.91 -12.51
C MET A 1 -20.20 -13.94 -11.42
N SER A 2 -19.66 -15.12 -11.74
CA SER A 2 -19.55 -16.23 -10.79
C SER A 2 -18.39 -16.05 -9.81
N LYS A 3 -18.58 -16.49 -8.56
CA LYS A 3 -17.54 -16.49 -7.50
C LYS A 3 -16.28 -17.30 -7.90
N SER A 4 -16.39 -18.20 -8.88
CA SER A 4 -15.26 -19.01 -9.37
C SER A 4 -14.19 -18.15 -10.06
N LYS A 5 -14.60 -17.21 -10.92
CA LYS A 5 -13.65 -16.37 -11.70
C LYS A 5 -12.74 -15.53 -10.79
N TRP A 6 -13.30 -14.88 -9.77
CA TRP A 6 -12.47 -14.10 -8.83
C TRP A 6 -11.60 -14.97 -7.92
N THR A 7 -11.97 -16.23 -7.71
CA THR A 7 -11.12 -17.16 -6.96
C THR A 7 -9.86 -17.48 -7.77
N GLU A 8 -10.00 -17.69 -9.08
CA GLU A 8 -8.87 -17.86 -10.00
C GLU A 8 -7.98 -16.62 -10.06
N ASP A 9 -8.58 -15.42 -10.15
CA ASP A 9 -7.84 -14.15 -10.13
C ASP A 9 -7.06 -13.98 -8.82
N LYS A 10 -7.68 -14.26 -7.66
CA LYS A 10 -6.98 -14.24 -6.36
C LYS A 10 -5.80 -15.19 -6.34
N ILE A 11 -5.97 -16.42 -6.84
CA ILE A 11 -4.86 -17.39 -6.92
C ILE A 11 -3.75 -16.85 -7.81
N LYS A 12 -4.08 -16.27 -8.96
CA LYS A 12 -3.12 -15.65 -9.88
C LYS A 12 -2.37 -14.49 -9.21
N TRP A 13 -3.08 -13.61 -8.53
CA TRP A 13 -2.50 -12.49 -7.78
C TRP A 13 -1.57 -12.97 -6.66
N LEU A 14 -1.97 -13.96 -5.86
CA LEU A 14 -1.12 -14.54 -4.82
C LEU A 14 0.14 -15.18 -5.39
N ARG A 15 0.04 -15.89 -6.53
CA ARG A 15 1.22 -16.43 -7.22
C ARG A 15 2.15 -15.33 -7.71
N SER A 16 1.61 -14.27 -8.32
CA SER A 16 2.39 -13.10 -8.75
C SER A 16 3.04 -12.41 -7.56
N ALA A 17 2.30 -12.20 -6.47
CA ALA A 17 2.80 -11.57 -5.27
C ALA A 17 3.93 -12.38 -4.63
N ARG A 18 3.80 -13.70 -4.52
CA ARG A 18 4.86 -14.58 -4.02
C ARG A 18 6.14 -14.48 -4.86
N ARG A 19 6.01 -14.38 -6.19
CA ARG A 19 7.16 -14.36 -7.12
C ARG A 19 7.82 -12.99 -7.23
N ASN A 20 7.03 -11.92 -7.30
CA ASN A 20 7.48 -10.61 -7.75
C ASN A 20 7.43 -9.54 -6.66
N ILE A 21 6.56 -9.69 -5.65
CA ILE A 21 6.33 -8.65 -4.64
C ILE A 21 6.96 -9.04 -3.30
N LEU A 22 6.78 -10.28 -2.86
CA LEU A 22 7.23 -10.75 -1.55
C LEU A 22 8.75 -10.64 -1.35
N PRO A 23 9.63 -10.98 -2.32
CA PRO A 23 11.07 -10.82 -2.15
C PRO A 23 11.46 -9.36 -1.88
N GLU A 24 10.95 -8.44 -2.70
CA GLU A 24 11.19 -7.01 -2.53
C GLU A 24 10.61 -6.52 -1.21
N TYR A 25 9.36 -6.85 -0.90
CA TYR A 25 8.74 -6.42 0.35
C TYR A 25 9.52 -6.89 1.59
N ARG A 26 10.04 -8.12 1.59
CA ARG A 26 10.90 -8.63 2.68
C ARG A 26 12.20 -7.85 2.78
N ARG A 27 12.87 -7.60 1.66
CA ARG A 27 14.05 -6.73 1.64
C ARG A 27 13.74 -5.37 2.26
N LEU A 28 12.61 -4.74 1.93
CA LEU A 28 12.22 -3.45 2.52
C LEU A 28 11.87 -3.54 4.01
N MET A 29 11.27 -4.63 4.47
CA MET A 29 11.03 -4.87 5.90
C MET A 29 12.35 -5.01 6.67
N ASP A 30 13.34 -5.67 6.07
CA ASP A 30 14.65 -5.93 6.67
C ASP A 30 15.57 -4.69 6.60
N SER A 31 15.42 -3.86 5.56
CA SER A 31 16.16 -2.59 5.36
C SER A 31 15.82 -1.50 6.38
N GLY A 32 14.85 -1.73 7.28
CA GLY A 32 14.47 -0.78 8.31
C GLY A 32 13.45 0.24 7.81
N CYS A 33 13.85 1.51 7.71
CA CYS A 33 12.94 2.60 7.41
C CYS A 33 13.39 3.40 6.18
N LEU A 34 12.43 3.69 5.28
CA LEU A 34 12.64 4.60 4.16
C LEU A 34 12.30 6.02 4.61
N ARG A 35 13.31 6.89 4.72
CA ARG A 35 13.14 8.30 5.07
C ARG A 35 13.06 9.16 3.82
N LEU A 36 12.08 10.05 3.83
CA LEU A 36 11.77 11.02 2.77
C LEU A 36 11.93 12.43 3.35
N GLU A 37 13.00 13.10 2.95
CA GLU A 37 13.22 14.49 3.32
C GLU A 37 12.31 15.37 2.47
N CYS A 38 11.49 16.21 3.12
CA CYS A 38 10.41 16.95 2.47
C CYS A 38 10.66 18.46 2.50
N ALA A 39 10.29 19.15 1.43
CA ALA A 39 10.38 20.60 1.36
C ALA A 39 9.38 21.29 2.30
N GLY A 40 9.89 22.09 3.25
CA GLY A 40 9.08 22.96 4.10
C GLY A 40 8.26 22.24 5.17
N ARG A 41 8.64 21.02 5.56
CA ARG A 41 7.98 20.23 6.61
C ARG A 41 8.92 19.14 7.16
N ASP A 42 8.46 18.47 8.22
CA ASP A 42 9.17 17.32 8.81
C ASP A 42 9.31 16.15 7.83
N ASP A 43 10.42 15.42 7.99
CA ASP A 43 10.73 14.21 7.26
C ASP A 43 9.67 13.13 7.47
N VAL A 44 9.38 12.38 6.41
CA VAL A 44 8.44 11.26 6.48
C VAL A 44 9.22 9.96 6.51
N CYS A 45 8.98 9.18 7.57
CA CYS A 45 9.56 7.85 7.74
C CYS A 45 8.54 6.78 7.37
N ILE A 46 8.92 5.84 6.49
CA ILE A 46 8.10 4.71 6.08
C ILE A 46 8.72 3.41 6.59
N VAL A 47 8.01 2.78 7.52
CA VAL A 47 8.33 1.42 7.99
C VAL A 47 7.44 0.40 7.29
N PHE A 48 8.07 -0.59 6.65
CA PHE A 48 7.37 -1.71 6.04
C PHE A 48 7.13 -2.80 7.09
N LEU A 49 5.87 -3.22 7.27
CA LEU A 49 5.50 -4.21 8.28
C LEU A 49 4.76 -5.38 7.63
N GLY A 50 5.09 -6.61 8.04
CA GLY A 50 4.47 -7.81 7.47
C GLY A 50 2.94 -7.81 7.53
N GLU A 51 2.37 -7.19 8.56
CA GLU A 51 0.92 -7.03 8.73
C GLU A 51 0.23 -6.17 7.67
N ASN A 52 0.98 -5.33 6.95
CA ASN A 52 0.45 -4.42 5.96
C ASN A 52 0.38 -5.05 4.57
N LEU A 53 1.22 -6.04 4.26
CA LEU A 53 1.36 -6.60 2.90
C LEU A 53 0.02 -7.07 2.32
N ALA A 54 -0.80 -7.81 3.07
CA ALA A 54 -2.09 -8.28 2.59
C ALA A 54 -2.98 -7.11 2.13
N HIS A 55 -3.00 -6.03 2.92
CA HIS A 55 -3.81 -4.85 2.64
C HIS A 55 -3.29 -4.05 1.45
N LEU A 56 -1.97 -3.97 1.29
CA LEU A 56 -1.32 -3.34 0.13
C LEU A 56 -1.63 -4.06 -1.17
N LEU A 57 -1.91 -5.37 -1.10
CA LEU A 57 -2.42 -6.16 -2.22
C LEU A 57 -3.95 -6.13 -2.34
N GLY A 58 -4.64 -5.28 -1.58
CA GLY A 58 -6.10 -5.14 -1.62
C GLY A 58 -6.87 -6.24 -0.90
N PHE A 59 -6.21 -6.98 -0.01
CA PHE A 59 -6.78 -8.11 0.70
C PHE A 59 -6.88 -7.89 2.21
N ALA A 60 -7.80 -8.61 2.84
CA ALA A 60 -7.77 -8.93 4.26
C ALA A 60 -7.43 -10.42 4.40
N TYR A 61 -6.42 -10.73 5.21
CA TYR A 61 -6.05 -12.11 5.52
C TYR A 61 -6.68 -12.57 6.83
N VAL A 62 -7.45 -13.65 6.77
CA VAL A 62 -8.26 -14.14 7.89
C VAL A 62 -8.02 -15.62 8.19
N ASN A 63 -8.20 -16.01 9.45
CA ASN A 63 -8.17 -17.40 9.88
C ASN A 63 -9.48 -18.13 9.53
N GLU A 64 -9.58 -19.40 9.92
CA GLU A 64 -10.78 -20.23 9.67
C GLU A 64 -12.04 -19.70 10.34
N LYS A 65 -11.90 -19.01 11.48
CA LYS A 65 -12.97 -18.31 12.18
C LYS A 65 -13.23 -16.90 11.63
N ARG A 66 -12.66 -16.54 10.47
CA ARG A 66 -12.76 -15.22 9.82
C ARG A 66 -12.16 -14.04 10.62
N ALA A 67 -11.35 -14.30 11.64
CA ALA A 67 -10.61 -13.26 12.36
C ALA A 67 -9.36 -12.85 11.58
N ARG A 68 -9.02 -11.55 11.55
CA ARG A 68 -7.85 -11.01 10.84
C ARG A 68 -6.53 -11.51 11.45
N ILE A 69 -5.59 -11.96 10.61
CA ILE A 69 -4.27 -12.49 11.02
C ILE A 69 -3.13 -11.97 10.12
N ALA A 70 -3.19 -10.69 9.73
CA ALA A 70 -2.35 -10.13 8.67
C ALA A 70 -0.83 -10.30 8.89
N ARG A 71 -0.34 -10.33 10.14
CA ARG A 71 1.09 -10.57 10.47
C ARG A 71 1.67 -11.84 9.86
N ARG A 72 0.86 -12.90 9.74
CA ARG A 72 1.30 -14.19 9.20
C ARG A 72 1.31 -14.25 7.68
N PHE A 73 0.71 -13.26 7.03
CA PHE A 73 0.48 -13.29 5.60
C PHE A 73 1.78 -13.44 4.78
N PRO A 74 2.89 -12.70 5.06
CA PRO A 74 4.13 -12.88 4.30
C PRO A 74 4.70 -14.31 4.39
N ASP A 75 4.63 -14.93 5.57
CA ASP A 75 5.19 -16.27 5.80
C ASP A 75 4.32 -17.38 5.22
N ASP A 76 3.00 -17.25 5.39
CA ASP A 76 2.05 -18.16 4.77
C ASP A 76 2.11 -18.00 3.23
N LEU A 77 2.37 -16.79 2.71
CA LEU A 77 2.55 -16.55 1.27
C LEU A 77 3.86 -17.18 0.77
N HIS A 78 4.94 -17.04 1.54
CA HIS A 78 6.25 -17.64 1.24
C HIS A 78 6.18 -19.16 1.14
N SER A 79 5.53 -19.79 2.12
CA SER A 79 5.35 -21.26 2.19
C SER A 79 4.31 -21.79 1.19
N GLY A 80 3.49 -20.91 0.61
CA GLY A 80 2.38 -21.32 -0.27
C GLY A 80 1.13 -21.79 0.49
N ALA A 81 1.06 -21.57 1.80
CA ALA A 81 -0.07 -21.92 2.67
C ALA A 81 -1.25 -20.95 2.58
N VAL A 82 -1.15 -19.85 1.82
CA VAL A 82 -2.27 -18.93 1.61
C VAL A 82 -3.31 -19.55 0.67
N ALA A 83 -4.40 -20.01 1.26
CA ALA A 83 -5.59 -20.45 0.51
C ALA A 83 -6.51 -19.27 0.17
N ALA A 84 -7.11 -19.29 -1.04
CA ALA A 84 -7.97 -18.20 -1.53
C ALA A 84 -9.22 -17.95 -0.66
N ASN A 85 -9.70 -18.97 0.06
CA ASN A 85 -10.82 -18.86 0.99
C ASN A 85 -10.48 -18.06 2.28
N ARG A 86 -9.20 -17.98 2.65
CA ARG A 86 -8.66 -17.18 3.76
C ARG A 86 -8.42 -15.70 3.36
N ILE A 87 -8.73 -15.34 2.12
CA ILE A 87 -8.51 -14.00 1.56
C ILE A 87 -9.83 -13.33 1.22
N GLU A 88 -10.09 -12.18 1.85
CA GLU A 88 -11.21 -11.30 1.54
C GLU A 88 -10.72 -10.02 0.87
N PHE A 89 -11.60 -9.29 0.18
CA PHE A 89 -11.26 -7.95 -0.27
C PHE A 89 -11.17 -7.01 0.94
N ALA A 90 -10.14 -6.18 0.99
CA ALA A 90 -9.82 -5.38 2.16
C ALA A 90 -10.96 -4.45 2.62
N ASP A 91 -11.75 -3.96 1.67
CA ASP A 91 -12.84 -3.01 1.90
C ASP A 91 -14.22 -3.68 2.05
N LYS A 92 -14.26 -5.01 2.11
CA LYS A 92 -15.49 -5.75 2.38
C LYS A 92 -16.07 -5.32 3.74
N GLY A 93 -17.34 -4.91 3.73
CA GLY A 93 -18.06 -4.41 4.91
C GLY A 93 -18.07 -2.88 5.04
N LYS A 94 -17.38 -2.14 4.17
CA LYS A 94 -17.52 -0.68 4.10
C LYS A 94 -18.80 -0.26 3.37
N PRO A 95 -19.41 0.90 3.70
CA PRO A 95 -20.54 1.45 2.95
C PRO A 95 -20.23 1.58 1.45
N GLY A 96 -21.17 1.18 0.60
CA GLY A 96 -21.00 1.23 -0.86
C GLY A 96 -20.04 0.19 -1.43
N TYR A 97 -19.67 -0.84 -0.67
CA TYR A 97 -18.92 -1.99 -1.17
C TYR A 97 -19.78 -2.82 -2.14
N THR A 98 -19.19 -3.18 -3.27
CA THR A 98 -19.67 -4.26 -4.12
C THR A 98 -18.53 -5.24 -4.37
N PRO A 99 -18.82 -6.53 -4.60
CA PRO A 99 -17.76 -7.50 -4.91
C PRO A 99 -16.95 -7.15 -6.16
N GLN A 100 -17.57 -6.49 -7.15
CA GLN A 100 -16.87 -5.97 -8.33
C GLN A 100 -15.90 -4.86 -7.95
N LYS A 101 -16.35 -3.87 -7.16
CA LYS A 101 -15.48 -2.79 -6.68
C LYS A 101 -14.29 -3.34 -5.88
N GLY A 102 -14.52 -4.31 -4.99
CA GLY A 102 -13.44 -4.96 -4.25
C GLY A 102 -12.43 -5.69 -5.15
N HIS A 103 -12.91 -6.31 -6.24
CA HIS A 103 -12.05 -6.92 -7.26
C HIS A 103 -11.23 -5.88 -8.01
N ASP A 104 -11.86 -4.81 -8.50
CA ASP A 104 -11.20 -3.72 -9.23
C ASP A 104 -10.14 -3.03 -8.35
N ASP A 105 -10.48 -2.78 -7.09
CA ASP A 105 -9.57 -2.16 -6.11
C ASP A 105 -8.38 -3.09 -5.80
N ALA A 106 -8.61 -4.40 -5.66
CA ALA A 106 -7.54 -5.37 -5.48
C ALA A 106 -6.63 -5.48 -6.72
N ALA A 107 -7.21 -5.47 -7.92
CA ALA A 107 -6.46 -5.48 -9.17
C ALA A 107 -5.52 -4.27 -9.27
N LYS A 108 -6.05 -3.07 -9.02
CA LYS A 108 -5.27 -1.82 -8.99
C LYS A 108 -4.16 -1.87 -7.94
N LYS A 109 -4.49 -2.27 -6.71
CA LYS A 109 -3.52 -2.39 -5.61
C LYS A 109 -2.39 -3.38 -5.90
N ASN A 110 -2.69 -4.53 -6.52
CA ASN A 110 -1.65 -5.48 -6.94
C ASN A 110 -0.74 -4.90 -8.02
N ALA A 111 -1.30 -4.20 -9.01
CA ALA A 111 -0.50 -3.55 -10.07
C ALA A 111 0.41 -2.45 -9.51
N ILE A 112 -0.11 -1.63 -8.59
CA ILE A 112 0.66 -0.61 -7.88
C ILE A 112 1.78 -1.26 -7.08
N ALA A 113 1.46 -2.24 -6.23
CA ALA A 113 2.46 -2.94 -5.41
C ALA A 113 3.59 -3.52 -6.26
N GLN A 114 3.29 -4.11 -7.41
CA GLN A 114 4.29 -4.63 -8.33
C GLN A 114 5.19 -3.52 -8.89
N SER A 115 4.61 -2.40 -9.33
CA SER A 115 5.37 -1.24 -9.84
C SER A 115 6.27 -0.64 -8.75
N VAL A 116 5.67 -0.35 -7.59
CA VAL A 116 6.31 0.29 -6.44
C VAL A 116 7.51 -0.50 -5.95
N PHE A 117 7.31 -1.76 -5.56
CA PHE A 117 8.37 -2.52 -4.91
C PHE A 117 9.51 -2.88 -5.87
N SER A 118 9.23 -2.95 -7.18
CA SER A 118 10.27 -3.13 -8.19
C SER A 118 11.10 -1.87 -8.46
N GLY A 119 10.55 -0.67 -8.25
CA GLY A 119 11.17 0.60 -8.60
C GLY A 119 11.67 1.43 -7.41
N ILE A 120 11.48 0.95 -6.18
CA ILE A 120 11.72 1.75 -4.97
C ILE A 120 13.19 2.16 -4.77
N ASP A 121 14.14 1.32 -5.20
CA ASP A 121 15.57 1.67 -5.13
C ASP A 121 16.00 2.64 -6.24
N SER A 122 15.30 2.64 -7.36
CA SER A 122 15.53 3.52 -8.51
C SER A 122 14.66 4.77 -8.45
N LEU A 123 14.21 5.14 -7.25
CA LEU A 123 13.33 6.26 -7.03
C LEU A 123 13.95 7.56 -7.51
N ASP A 124 13.43 8.09 -8.62
CA ASP A 124 13.73 9.44 -9.03
C ASP A 124 13.08 10.41 -8.03
N ILE A 125 13.87 11.40 -7.58
CA ILE A 125 13.52 12.35 -6.51
C ILE A 125 12.38 13.29 -6.93
N ASN A 126 11.94 13.24 -8.19
CA ASN A 126 10.83 13.99 -8.75
C ASN A 126 9.47 13.53 -8.22
N GLY A 127 9.23 13.72 -6.91
CA GLY A 127 8.04 13.23 -6.24
C GLY A 127 7.46 14.10 -5.16
N TYR A 128 6.22 13.78 -4.76
CA TYR A 128 5.48 14.50 -3.72
C TYR A 128 4.92 13.55 -2.68
N VAL A 129 4.93 13.98 -1.42
CA VAL A 129 4.13 13.41 -0.33
C VAL A 129 2.85 14.21 -0.19
N VAL A 130 1.71 13.54 -0.08
CA VAL A 130 0.42 14.18 0.24
C VAL A 130 -0.16 13.62 1.53
N GLU A 131 -0.42 14.49 2.49
CA GLU A 131 -1.21 14.18 3.67
C GLU A 131 -2.67 14.55 3.47
N SER A 132 -3.59 13.70 3.94
CA SER A 132 -5.01 14.05 4.07
C SER A 132 -5.44 13.99 5.52
N ALA A 133 -6.47 14.75 5.88
CA ALA A 133 -7.08 14.72 7.21
C ALA A 133 -7.65 13.34 7.63
N LYS A 134 -7.75 12.36 6.70
CA LYS A 134 -8.31 11.03 6.95
C LYS A 134 -7.30 9.88 6.84
N SER A 135 -6.10 10.14 6.32
CA SER A 135 -5.19 9.11 5.81
C SER A 135 -3.87 9.78 5.38
N ALA A 136 -2.72 9.19 5.68
CA ALA A 136 -1.45 9.80 5.31
C ALA A 136 -0.53 8.96 4.44
N VAL A 137 0.32 9.76 3.82
CA VAL A 137 1.44 9.47 2.95
C VAL A 137 1.01 8.73 1.69
N VAL A 138 0.62 9.53 0.69
CA VAL A 138 0.68 9.12 -0.70
C VAL A 138 1.97 9.67 -1.28
N LEU A 139 2.88 8.78 -1.67
CA LEU A 139 4.05 9.15 -2.48
C LEU A 139 3.66 9.16 -3.94
N PHE A 140 4.35 9.95 -4.75
CA PHE A 140 4.22 9.99 -6.21
C PHE A 140 5.60 10.25 -6.78
N THR A 141 6.12 9.46 -7.71
CA THR A 141 7.47 9.71 -8.25
C THR A 141 7.47 9.66 -9.78
N GLY A 142 7.55 10.82 -10.42
CA GLY A 142 7.72 11.00 -11.86
C GLY A 142 6.52 10.56 -12.73
N LYS A 143 6.80 10.29 -14.03
CA LYS A 143 5.83 9.88 -15.08
C LYS A 143 5.00 8.61 -14.74
N VAL A 144 5.26 7.98 -13.59
CA VAL A 144 4.58 6.76 -13.13
C VAL A 144 3.97 7.06 -11.76
N THR A 145 2.66 7.30 -11.74
CA THR A 145 1.88 7.56 -10.52
C THR A 145 1.70 6.26 -9.73
N TRP A 146 2.36 6.13 -8.58
CA TRP A 146 2.18 4.99 -7.68
C TRP A 146 2.13 5.44 -6.23
N SER A 147 1.35 4.77 -5.38
CA SER A 147 1.21 5.09 -3.95
C SER A 147 1.92 4.04 -3.08
N LEU A 148 2.88 4.49 -2.26
CA LEU A 148 3.50 3.65 -1.23
C LEU A 148 2.58 3.58 -0.01
N GLY A 149 1.72 2.56 0.04
CA GLY A 149 0.76 2.38 1.13
C GLY A 149 1.38 1.86 2.43
N LEU A 150 0.72 2.24 3.54
CA LEU A 150 0.89 1.79 4.95
C LEU A 150 2.29 2.00 5.53
N ALA A 151 2.65 3.27 5.69
CA ALA A 151 3.73 3.71 6.57
C ALA A 151 3.21 3.87 8.01
N LYS A 152 4.02 3.48 9.00
CA LYS A 152 3.91 4.10 10.32
C LYS A 152 4.69 5.41 10.27
N GLU A 153 4.06 6.50 10.66
CA GLU A 153 4.70 7.81 10.81
C GLU A 153 4.88 8.08 12.31
N LYS A 154 6.02 8.65 12.70
CA LYS A 154 6.18 9.25 14.03
C LYS A 154 5.41 10.56 14.05
N ASP A 155 4.44 10.67 14.95
CA ASP A 155 3.82 11.96 15.22
C ASP A 155 4.81 12.93 15.91
N ALA A 156 4.38 14.16 16.16
CA ALA A 156 5.19 15.17 16.85
C ALA A 156 5.61 14.77 18.28
N ASN A 157 5.12 13.64 18.81
CA ASN A 157 5.46 13.08 20.11
C ASN A 157 6.27 11.78 20.00
N ASP A 158 6.89 11.51 18.85
CA ASP A 158 7.64 10.28 18.57
C ASP A 158 6.80 8.98 18.64
N VAL A 159 5.47 9.08 18.53
CA VAL A 159 4.57 7.91 18.53
C VAL A 159 4.31 7.43 17.10
N TRP A 160 4.62 6.15 16.85
CA TRP A 160 4.35 5.51 15.57
C TRP A 160 2.87 5.27 15.33
N THR A 161 2.24 6.06 14.46
CA THR A 161 0.83 5.91 14.07
C THR A 161 0.73 5.25 12.69
N GLY A 162 -0.11 4.19 12.58
CA GLY A 162 -0.38 3.55 11.30
C GLY A 162 -1.30 4.43 10.46
N ARG A 163 -0.80 4.93 9.32
CA ARG A 163 -1.59 5.77 8.42
C ARG A 163 -2.11 4.90 7.25
N TYR A 164 -3.43 4.91 7.06
CA TYR A 164 -4.12 4.20 5.97
C TYR A 164 -3.95 4.94 4.64
N VAL A 165 -3.87 4.25 3.50
CA VAL A 165 -3.94 4.87 2.17
C VAL A 165 -5.18 4.38 1.43
N PRO A 166 -6.13 5.26 1.07
CA PRO A 166 -7.28 4.91 0.25
C PRO A 166 -6.87 4.58 -1.19
N ALA A 167 -7.59 3.64 -1.81
CA ALA A 167 -7.41 3.20 -3.20
C ALA A 167 -7.68 4.29 -4.27
N SER A 168 -7.94 5.54 -3.88
CA SER A 168 -8.64 6.53 -4.71
C SER A 168 -7.80 7.72 -5.18
N LEU A 169 -6.47 7.70 -5.09
CA LEU A 169 -5.63 8.86 -5.44
C LEU A 169 -4.65 8.63 -6.59
N VAL A 170 -4.94 7.66 -7.46
CA VAL A 170 -4.22 7.52 -8.73
C VAL A 170 -4.90 8.40 -9.77
N ASP A 171 -4.59 9.70 -9.79
CA ASP A 171 -4.94 10.59 -10.90
C ASP A 171 -3.93 11.75 -11.05
N ASP A 172 -3.76 12.22 -12.29
CA ASP A 172 -2.64 12.98 -12.86
C ASP A 172 -2.58 14.47 -12.45
N SER A 173 -3.27 14.88 -11.38
CA SER A 173 -3.18 16.28 -10.94
C SER A 173 -3.20 16.42 -9.44
N ILE A 174 -2.15 15.91 -8.81
CA ILE A 174 -1.82 16.10 -7.39
C ILE A 174 -1.67 17.60 -7.05
N LEU A 175 -1.29 18.41 -8.04
CA LEU A 175 -1.25 19.87 -7.96
C LEU A 175 -2.55 20.55 -8.42
N SER A 176 -3.61 19.80 -8.76
CA SER A 176 -4.89 20.43 -9.09
C SER A 176 -5.49 21.08 -7.85
N SER A 177 -6.11 22.23 -8.09
CA SER A 177 -6.84 22.99 -7.09
C SER A 177 -7.98 22.20 -6.43
N ALA A 178 -8.45 21.10 -7.04
CA ALA A 178 -9.49 20.24 -6.48
C ALA A 178 -9.00 19.41 -5.29
N ILE A 179 -7.78 18.87 -5.34
CA ILE A 179 -7.20 18.05 -4.26
C ILE A 179 -6.76 18.94 -3.09
N CYS A 180 -6.06 20.05 -3.37
CA CYS A 180 -5.63 21.01 -2.34
C CYS A 180 -6.80 21.59 -1.51
N LYS A 181 -8.01 21.65 -2.06
CA LYS A 181 -9.22 22.11 -1.34
C LYS A 181 -9.69 21.15 -0.24
N ALA A 182 -9.31 19.88 -0.26
CA ALA A 182 -9.72 18.88 0.74
C ALA A 182 -8.85 18.89 2.02
N GLY A 183 -8.13 19.98 2.29
CA GLY A 183 -7.24 20.08 3.46
C GLY A 183 -5.97 19.23 3.33
N THR A 184 -5.59 18.86 2.12
CA THR A 184 -4.36 18.11 1.86
C THR A 184 -3.17 19.05 1.68
N LYS A 185 -2.01 18.71 2.24
CA LYS A 185 -0.78 19.47 2.07
C LYS A 185 0.24 18.65 1.25
N PRO A 186 0.42 18.93 -0.05
CA PRO A 186 1.48 18.31 -0.83
C PRO A 186 2.84 18.89 -0.41
N SER A 187 3.89 18.08 -0.45
CA SER A 187 5.27 18.52 -0.21
C SER A 187 6.22 17.75 -1.10
N ALA A 188 7.12 18.47 -1.76
CA ALA A 188 8.10 17.87 -2.64
C ALA A 188 9.10 17.04 -1.82
N ILE A 189 9.47 15.89 -2.35
CA ILE A 189 10.55 15.06 -1.81
C ILE A 189 11.86 15.65 -2.32
N ILE A 190 12.75 16.02 -1.40
CA ILE A 190 14.08 16.57 -1.71
C ILE A 190 15.12 15.44 -1.71
N ARG A 191 14.91 14.43 -0.86
CA ARG A 191 15.83 13.29 -0.76
C ARG A 191 15.12 12.04 -0.25
N VAL A 192 15.60 10.89 -0.73
CA VAL A 192 15.20 9.56 -0.27
C VAL A 192 16.43 8.86 0.31
N SER A 193 16.30 8.25 1.48
CA SER A 193 17.39 7.51 2.13
C SER A 193 16.86 6.36 2.98
N TRP A 194 17.59 5.25 2.99
CA TRP A 194 17.37 4.16 3.94
C TRP A 194 18.07 4.49 5.26
N ILE A 195 17.40 4.24 6.39
CA ILE A 195 17.92 4.40 7.76
C ILE A 195 17.78 3.11 8.57
#